data_AF-A0A2G4IIH4-F1
#
_entry.id   AF-A0A2G4IIH4-F1
#
_cell.length_a   1.000
_cell.length_b   1.000
_cell.length_c   1.000
_cell.angle_alpha   90.00
_cell.angle_beta   90.00
_cell.angle_gamma   90.00
#
_symmetry.space_group_name_H-M   'P 1'
#
loop_
_entity.id
_entity.type
_entity.pdbx_description
1 polymer ?
#
loop_
_entity_poly.entity_id
_entity_poly.type
_entity_poly.pdbx_seq_one_letter_code
_entity_poly.pdbx_strand_id
1 'polypeptide(L)' 'MVIEYPKALYLRGWDDLAACVTVQDVGQEQDARAEGYRSLVEPVAKAQTGHDAPDAPKRRGRPFKVIQS' A
#
# COMPACT_ATOMS: atom_id res chain seq x y z
N MET A 1 16.66 -14.60 -6.74
CA MET A 1 15.51 -13.69 -6.58
C MET A 1 15.57 -12.71 -7.74
N VAL A 2 14.60 -12.74 -8.66
CA VAL A 2 14.57 -11.78 -9.77
C VAL A 2 14.10 -10.45 -9.19
N ILE A 3 14.90 -9.40 -9.35
CA ILE A 3 14.49 -8.05 -8.98
C ILE A 3 13.80 -7.47 -10.21
N GLU A 4 12.48 -7.32 -10.13
CA GLU A 4 11.70 -6.70 -11.20
C GLU A 4 11.68 -5.18 -11.03
N TYR A 5 12.00 -4.51 -12.13
CA TYR A 5 11.88 -3.07 -12.33
C TYR A 5 10.91 -2.81 -13.49
N PRO A 6 10.24 -1.66 -13.53
CA PRO A 6 10.27 -0.57 -12.54
C PRO A 6 9.58 -0.91 -11.22
N LYS A 7 9.97 -0.22 -10.15
CA LYS A 7 9.41 -0.42 -8.79
C LYS A 7 8.91 0.89 -8.21
N ALA A 8 7.73 0.87 -7.59
CA ALA A 8 7.21 2.01 -6.85
C ALA A 8 7.64 1.95 -5.38
N LEU A 9 8.23 3.02 -4.87
CA LEU A 9 8.58 3.21 -3.46
C LEU A 9 7.86 4.43 -2.91
N TYR A 10 7.51 4.40 -1.62
CA TYR A 10 6.64 5.37 -0.98
C TYR A 10 7.33 5.98 0.23
N LEU A 11 7.23 7.29 0.37
CA LEU A 11 7.85 8.01 1.49
C LEU A 11 7.00 7.92 2.76
N ARG A 12 5.68 7.93 2.62
CA ARG A 12 4.70 8.00 3.71
C ARG A 12 3.81 6.77 3.81
N GLY A 13 4.15 5.72 3.06
CA GLY A 13 3.35 4.51 3.02
C GLY A 13 1.90 4.77 2.61
N TRP A 14 0.95 4.19 3.34
CA TRP A 14 -0.48 4.28 3.05
C TRP A 14 -1.11 5.65 3.36
N ASP A 15 -0.44 6.50 4.15
CA ASP A 15 -0.97 7.81 4.54
C ASP A 15 -0.96 8.82 3.38
N ASP A 16 -0.05 8.64 2.42
CA ASP A 16 0.07 9.50 1.24
C ASP A 16 0.73 8.75 0.08
N LEU A 17 -0.12 8.14 -0.75
CA LEU A 17 0.30 7.37 -1.93
C LEU A 17 0.85 8.24 -3.07
N ALA A 18 0.59 9.56 -3.03
CA ALA A 18 1.13 10.48 -4.03
C ALA A 18 2.60 10.80 -3.77
N ALA A 19 3.06 10.71 -2.51
CA ALA A 19 4.47 10.78 -2.13
C ALA A 19 5.22 9.47 -2.49
N CYS A 20 5.27 9.16 -3.78
CA CYS A 20 5.92 7.97 -4.32
C CYS A 20 6.91 8.30 -5.45
N VAL A 21 7.87 7.41 -5.65
CA VAL A 21 8.84 7.45 -6.74
C VAL A 21 8.87 6.12 -7.46
N THR A 22 9.12 6.15 -8.76
CA THR A 22 9.34 4.95 -9.57
C THR A 22 10.83 4.82 -9.87
N VAL A 23 11.44 3.74 -9.41
CA VAL A 23 12.86 3.44 -9.62
C VAL A 23 13.03 2.41 -10.74
N GLN A 24 14.06 2.58 -11.56
CA GLN A 24 14.32 1.76 -12.75
C GLN A 24 15.41 0.70 -12.55
N ASP A 25 16.24 0.86 -11.53
CA ASP A 25 17.39 -0.01 -11.27
C ASP A 25 17.77 -0.02 -9.78
N VAL A 26 18.75 -0.87 -9.45
CA VAL A 26 19.20 -1.09 -8.07
C VAL A 26 19.83 0.18 -7.48
N GLY A 27 20.55 0.98 -8.27
CA GLY A 27 21.16 2.22 -7.80
C GLY A 27 20.09 3.21 -7.34
N GLN A 28 19.09 3.44 -8.20
CA GLN A 28 17.96 4.31 -7.87
C GLN A 28 17.16 3.81 -6.66
N GLU A 29 17.01 2.49 -6.51
CA GLU A 29 16.38 1.93 -5.31
C GLU A 29 17.20 2.22 -4.03
N GLN A 30 18.53 2.12 -4.07
CA GLN A 30 19.37 2.44 -2.91
C GLN A 30 19.31 3.93 -2.56
N ASP A 31 19.34 4.81 -3.57
CA ASP A 31 19.25 6.26 -3.39
C ASP A 31 17.90 6.64 -2.78
N ALA A 32 16.80 6.16 -3.36
CA ALA A 32 15.46 6.37 -2.81
C ALA A 32 15.33 5.79 -1.39
N ARG A 33 15.97 4.64 -1.11
CA ARG A 33 15.98 4.08 0.25
C ARG A 33 16.80 4.94 1.23
N ALA A 34 17.88 5.58 0.80
CA ALA A 34 18.65 6.51 1.62
C ALA A 34 17.83 7.77 1.95
N GLU A 35 16.98 8.21 1.02
CA GLU A 35 16.01 9.31 1.22
C GLU A 35 14.81 8.91 2.10
N GLY A 36 14.64 7.62 2.39
CA GLY A 36 13.60 7.10 3.28
C GLY A 36 12.40 6.47 2.59
N TYR A 37 12.38 6.37 1.26
CA TYR A 37 11.33 5.66 0.55
C TYR A 37 11.40 4.14 0.82
N ARG A 38 10.24 3.51 1.00
CA ARG A 38 10.11 2.08 1.29
C ARG A 38 8.98 1.45 0.50
N SER A 39 8.99 0.13 0.38
CA SER A 39 7.88 -0.59 -0.23
C SER A 39 6.70 -0.70 0.74
N LEU A 40 5.46 -0.69 0.24
CA LEU A 40 4.25 -0.84 1.08
C LEU A 40 4.16 -2.19 1.80
N VAL A 41 4.87 -3.21 1.30
CA VAL A 41 4.92 -4.55 1.91
C VAL A 41 6.03 -4.69 2.94
N GLU A 42 7.01 -3.78 2.95
CA GLU A 42 8.01 -3.76 4.00
C GLU A 42 7.33 -3.22 5.27
N PRO A 43 7.40 -3.94 6.41
CA PRO A 43 6.89 -3.40 7.66
C PRO A 43 7.70 -2.16 7.99
N VAL A 44 7.11 -0.98 7.75
CA VAL A 44 7.63 0.27 8.29
C VAL A 44 7.70 0.05 9.80
N ALA A 45 8.90 0.10 10.37
CA ALA A 45 9.06 0.11 11.81
C ALA A 45 8.20 1.27 12.32
N LYS A 46 7.04 0.92 12.89
CA LYS A 46 5.91 1.84 13.11
C LYS A 46 6.42 3.09 13.84
N ALA A 47 6.60 4.18 13.11
CA ALA A 47 6.38 5.49 13.71
C ALA A 47 4.88 5.50 14.02
N GLN A 48 4.56 5.40 15.30
CA GLN A 48 3.21 5.36 15.83
C GLN A 48 2.42 6.56 15.32
N THR A 49 1.67 6.38 14.24
CA THR A 49 0.61 7.32 13.87
C THR A 49 -0.61 6.46 13.58
N GLY A 50 -1.51 6.47 14.56
CA GLY A 50 -2.70 5.66 14.55
C GLY A 50 -3.62 6.05 13.40
N HIS A 51 -3.82 5.11 12.48
CA HIS A 51 -5.08 5.00 11.78
C HIS A 51 -5.44 3.52 11.69
N ASP A 52 -5.83 2.99 12.84
CA ASP A 52 -6.69 1.82 12.91
C ASP A 52 -8.02 2.25 12.26
N ALA A 53 -8.16 2.00 10.96
CA ALA A 53 -9.43 2.19 10.30
C ALA A 53 -10.41 1.18 10.92
N PRO A 54 -11.46 1.62 11.64
CA PRO A 54 -12.37 0.67 12.26
C PRO A 54 -13.04 -0.14 11.15
N ASP A 55 -12.98 -1.46 11.33
CA ASP A 55 -13.65 -2.52 10.56
C ASP A 55 -14.95 -2.01 9.93
N ALA A 56 -14.93 -1.72 8.62
CA ALA A 56 -16.13 -1.33 7.92
C ALA A 56 -17.06 -2.56 7.88
N PRO A 57 -18.25 -2.52 8.52
CA PRO A 57 -19.09 -3.71 8.60
C PRO A 57 -19.53 -4.12 7.19
N LYS A 58 -19.17 -5.35 6.80
CA LYS A 58 -19.55 -6.02 5.55
C LYS A 58 -21.05 -5.78 5.27
N ARG A 59 -21.38 -4.94 4.28
CA ARG A 59 -22.76 -4.80 3.77
C ARG A 59 -23.19 -6.12 3.12
N ARG A 60 -23.71 -7.06 3.91
CA ARG A 60 -24.47 -8.20 3.43
C ARG A 60 -25.87 -7.70 3.06
N GLY A 61 -26.02 -7.23 1.83
CA GLY A 61 -27.25 -6.59 1.37
C GLY A 61 -27.56 -6.88 -0.09
N ARG A 62 -28.07 -8.07 -0.38
CA ARG A 62 -29.04 -8.25 -1.46
C ARG A 62 -30.08 -9.28 -1.00
N PRO A 63 -31.32 -8.87 -0.67
CA PRO A 63 -32.38 -9.85 -0.49
C PRO A 63 -32.64 -10.53 -1.84
N PHE A 64 -32.73 -11.86 -1.83
CA PHE A 64 -33.18 -12.61 -2.99
C PHE A 64 -34.67 -12.32 -3.21
N LYS A 65 -35.03 -11.92 -4.43
CA LYS A 65 -36.44 -11.77 -4.82
C LYS A 65 -36.99 -13.18 -5.04
N VAL A 66 -37.80 -13.67 -4.10
CA VAL A 66 -38.60 -14.88 -4.31
C VAL A 66 -39.66 -14.54 -5.37
N ILE A 67 -39.60 -15.22 -6.52
CA ILE A 67 -40.69 -15.26 -7.49
C ILE A 67 -41.53 -16.47 -7.07
N GLN A 68 -42.75 -16.24 -6.56
CA GLN A 68 -43.74 -17.30 -6.42
C GLN A 68 -44.45 -17.50 -7.75
N SER A 69 -44.54 -18.77 -8.15
CA SER A 69 -45.29 -19.28 -9.30
C SER A 69 -46.80 -19.15 -9.13
#